data_AF-A0AA38IDD7-F1
#
_entry.id   AF-A0AA38IDD7-F1
#
_cell.length_a   1.000
_cell.length_b   1.000
_cell.length_c   1.000
_cell.angle_alpha   90.00
_cell.angle_beta   90.00
_cell.angle_gamma   90.00
#
_symmetry.space_group_name_H-M   'P 1'
#
loop_
_entity.id
_entity.type
_entity.pdbx_description
1 polymer ?
#
loop_
_entity_poly.entity_id
_entity_poly.type
_entity_poly.pdbx_seq_one_letter_code
_entity_poly.pdbx_strand_id
1 'polypeptide(L)'
;MGQSKSKSKSFQWQFINQSDQDIINSKCYYGTVKNHTARVPNLEGLRISSNGTTVREEASLQLFLGCSFYMTLSFSNGTTDEFRISLPSKETVDFSYLEGSHCVTCHRSSTSKVSIKIENNQDEQDDEKAKGLNKEGEIAMQQKQYEAALKIFEEALNLAKQDLTVDDIEKNKGRTCNQFGKECLERAWDLERDITEDMEELEDMFVKAKYLFQEAQTLGALSHHQDFEVINLKIAGNRLFKEANELEKVASRTCGSGESEETAALNMYKEALIKYEVAAEKFEQGVKIDSKFNNSLKIANDHVQDVKKILEDINKVESGQ
;
A
#
# COMPACT_ATOMS: atom_id res chain seq x y z
N MET A 1 -44.93 -29.83 51.08
CA MET A 1 -44.61 -29.33 49.72
C MET A 1 -43.41 -28.40 49.81
N GLY A 2 -42.21 -28.92 49.57
CA GLY A 2 -40.98 -28.12 49.55
C GLY A 2 -40.45 -28.07 48.11
N GLN A 3 -40.58 -26.92 47.45
CA GLN A 3 -39.96 -26.72 46.14
C GLN A 3 -38.45 -26.54 46.32
N SER A 4 -37.70 -27.54 45.89
CA SER A 4 -36.25 -27.46 45.72
C SER A 4 -35.92 -26.45 44.62
N LYS A 5 -35.39 -25.29 44.99
CA LYS A 5 -34.86 -24.31 44.04
C LYS A 5 -33.54 -24.84 43.47
N SER A 6 -33.57 -25.29 42.22
CA SER A 6 -32.36 -25.54 41.42
C SER A 6 -31.60 -24.23 41.26
N LYS A 7 -30.43 -24.12 41.90
CA LYS A 7 -29.51 -23.00 41.71
C LYS A 7 -28.69 -23.27 40.45
N SER A 8 -29.05 -22.59 39.36
CA SER A 8 -28.17 -22.42 38.20
C SER A 8 -26.91 -21.68 38.64
N LYS A 9 -25.76 -22.35 38.59
CA LYS A 9 -24.45 -21.70 38.77
C LYS A 9 -23.87 -21.42 37.39
N SER A 10 -23.63 -20.15 37.10
CA SER A 10 -22.80 -19.72 35.97
C SER A 10 -21.32 -19.86 36.35
N PHE A 11 -20.51 -20.29 35.40
CA PHE A 11 -19.05 -20.33 35.55
C PHE A 11 -18.44 -19.32 34.59
N GLN A 12 -17.43 -18.60 35.07
CA GLN A 12 -16.63 -17.66 34.30
C GLN A 12 -15.22 -18.25 34.22
N TRP A 13 -14.71 -18.35 33.01
CA TRP A 13 -13.37 -18.85 32.74
C TRP A 13 -12.42 -17.65 32.66
N GLN A 14 -11.16 -17.84 33.04
CA GLN A 14 -10.11 -16.84 32.86
C GLN A 14 -8.90 -17.54 32.23
N PHE A 15 -8.45 -17.00 31.10
CA PHE A 15 -7.31 -17.51 30.34
C PHE A 15 -6.22 -16.45 30.39
N ILE A 16 -4.96 -16.90 30.43
CA ILE A 16 -3.78 -16.03 30.46
C ILE A 16 -2.97 -16.40 29.22
N ASN A 17 -2.68 -15.41 28.38
CA ASN A 17 -1.70 -15.52 27.31
C ASN A 17 -0.41 -14.84 27.77
N GLN A 18 0.75 -15.48 27.62
CA GLN A 18 2.07 -14.87 27.88
C GLN A 18 2.75 -14.32 26.63
N SER A 19 2.30 -14.68 25.42
CA SER A 19 2.75 -14.05 24.19
C SER A 19 1.78 -12.93 23.86
N ASP A 20 2.25 -11.70 23.75
CA ASP A 20 1.41 -10.54 23.40
C ASP A 20 0.86 -10.59 21.95
N GLN A 21 0.73 -11.77 21.32
CA GLN A 21 0.56 -11.91 19.86
C GLN A 21 -0.62 -12.76 19.40
N ASP A 22 -1.24 -13.60 20.23
CA ASP A 22 -2.29 -14.52 19.76
C ASP A 22 -3.66 -14.32 20.44
N ILE A 23 -4.71 -14.14 19.62
CA ILE A 23 -6.11 -14.09 20.05
C ILE A 23 -6.74 -15.47 19.82
N ILE A 24 -6.82 -16.30 20.85
CA ILE A 24 -7.60 -17.54 20.79
C ILE A 24 -9.06 -17.23 21.15
N ASN A 25 -9.91 -17.08 20.15
CA ASN A 25 -11.35 -16.96 20.35
C ASN A 25 -11.94 -18.39 20.48
N SER A 26 -12.26 -18.82 21.70
CA SER A 26 -12.84 -20.16 21.94
C SER A 26 -14.28 -20.07 22.43
N LYS A 27 -15.18 -20.80 21.77
CA LYS A 27 -16.55 -21.04 22.26
C LYS A 27 -16.65 -22.50 22.68
N CYS A 28 -16.79 -22.74 23.97
CA CYS A 28 -17.06 -24.08 24.49
C CYS A 28 -18.58 -24.31 24.48
N TYR A 29 -19.02 -25.33 23.73
CA TYR A 29 -20.42 -25.79 23.75
C TYR A 29 -20.53 -27.07 24.59
N TYR A 30 -21.53 -27.10 25.47
CA TYR A 30 -21.91 -28.31 26.18
C TYR A 30 -22.87 -29.11 25.30
N GLY A 31 -22.46 -30.31 24.88
CA GLY A 31 -23.32 -31.23 24.13
C GLY A 31 -24.47 -31.69 25.01
N THR A 32 -25.70 -31.35 24.64
CA THR A 32 -26.89 -31.90 25.30
C THR A 32 -27.02 -33.37 24.93
N VAL A 33 -26.85 -34.25 25.91
CA VAL A 33 -27.32 -35.63 25.81
C VAL A 33 -28.82 -35.59 25.52
N LYS A 34 -29.25 -36.31 24.47
CA LYS A 34 -30.64 -36.49 24.06
C LYS A 34 -31.52 -36.81 25.28
N ASN A 35 -32.27 -35.81 25.79
CA ASN A 35 -33.63 -35.95 26.35
C ASN A 35 -34.14 -34.76 27.18
N HIS A 36 -33.51 -33.59 27.21
CA HIS A 36 -34.20 -32.38 27.71
C HIS A 36 -33.89 -31.14 26.88
N THR A 37 -34.95 -30.59 26.27
CA THR A 37 -35.01 -29.28 25.63
C THR A 37 -34.88 -28.18 26.69
N ALA A 38 -33.65 -27.90 27.13
CA ALA A 38 -33.34 -26.65 27.82
C ALA A 38 -32.48 -25.81 26.86
N ARG A 39 -33.06 -24.71 26.35
CA ARG A 39 -32.28 -23.66 25.68
C ARG A 39 -31.26 -23.13 26.67
N VAL A 40 -29.99 -23.42 26.43
CA VAL A 40 -28.88 -22.77 27.14
C VAL A 40 -28.85 -21.31 26.68
N PRO A 41 -28.77 -20.32 27.60
CA PRO A 41 -28.59 -18.92 27.19
C PRO A 41 -27.28 -18.80 26.42
N ASN A 42 -27.24 -17.90 25.43
CA ASN A 42 -26.01 -17.53 24.75
C ASN A 42 -24.93 -17.20 25.80
N LEU A 43 -23.92 -18.07 25.92
CA LEU A 43 -22.71 -17.76 26.66
C LEU A 43 -21.89 -16.84 25.77
N GLU A 44 -21.87 -15.56 26.09
CA GLU A 44 -20.98 -14.60 25.46
C GLU A 44 -19.54 -15.04 25.71
N GLY A 45 -18.80 -15.22 24.61
CA GLY A 45 -17.43 -15.67 24.60
C GLY A 45 -16.50 -14.67 25.30
N LEU A 46 -15.47 -15.22 25.91
CA LEU A 46 -14.39 -14.49 26.55
C LEU A 46 -13.68 -13.57 25.55
N ARG A 47 -13.57 -12.29 25.87
CA ARG A 47 -12.82 -11.30 25.09
C ARG A 47 -11.58 -10.91 25.88
N ILE A 48 -10.40 -11.33 25.44
CA ILE A 48 -9.12 -10.92 26.04
C ILE A 48 -8.64 -9.70 25.26
N SER A 49 -8.59 -8.54 25.91
CA SER A 49 -8.02 -7.33 25.32
C SER A 49 -6.52 -7.26 25.59
N SER A 50 -5.75 -6.85 24.58
CA SER A 50 -4.28 -6.81 24.55
C SER A 50 -3.58 -5.98 25.64
N ASN A 51 -4.31 -5.21 26.47
CA ASN A 51 -3.71 -4.16 27.31
C ASN A 51 -4.04 -4.25 28.82
N GLY A 52 -4.52 -5.39 29.32
CA GLY A 52 -5.01 -5.51 30.70
C GLY A 52 -4.09 -6.29 31.64
N THR A 53 -3.26 -5.61 32.44
CA THR A 53 -2.69 -6.18 33.66
C THR A 53 -3.81 -6.47 34.66
N THR A 54 -4.31 -7.70 34.71
CA THR A 54 -5.30 -8.11 35.72
C THR A 54 -4.75 -9.22 36.60
N VAL A 55 -4.98 -9.02 37.91
CA VAL A 55 -4.52 -9.84 39.03
C VAL A 55 -5.05 -11.27 38.91
N ARG A 56 -4.18 -12.22 39.27
CA ARG A 56 -4.41 -13.68 39.25
C ARG A 56 -5.15 -14.13 40.51
N GLU A 57 -6.31 -14.77 40.37
CA GLU A 57 -6.91 -15.58 41.45
C GLU A 57 -7.26 -16.98 40.93
N GLU A 58 -6.67 -18.01 41.55
CA GLU A 58 -6.99 -19.42 41.31
C GLU A 58 -8.35 -19.77 41.91
N ALA A 59 -9.37 -19.94 41.07
CA ALA A 59 -10.62 -20.55 41.49
C ALA A 59 -10.44 -22.07 41.64
N SER A 60 -10.29 -22.53 42.88
CA SER A 60 -10.21 -23.95 43.24
C SER A 60 -11.55 -24.67 43.00
N LEU A 61 -11.64 -25.47 41.93
CA LEU A 61 -12.78 -26.36 41.66
C LEU A 61 -12.71 -27.63 42.52
N GLN A 62 -13.18 -27.55 43.78
CA GLN A 62 -13.16 -28.67 44.74
C GLN A 62 -14.33 -29.67 44.66
N LEU A 63 -15.21 -29.64 43.64
CA LEU A 63 -16.48 -30.38 43.70
C LEU A 63 -16.82 -31.36 42.57
N PHE A 64 -15.85 -31.79 41.75
CA PHE A 64 -16.08 -32.88 40.79
C PHE A 64 -14.94 -33.90 40.84
N LEU A 65 -15.16 -34.98 41.60
CA LEU A 65 -14.32 -36.18 41.58
C LEU A 65 -14.60 -36.96 40.30
N GLY A 66 -13.66 -36.91 39.35
CA GLY A 66 -13.63 -37.82 38.22
C GLY A 66 -13.03 -37.22 36.95
N CYS A 67 -11.70 -37.39 36.81
CA CYS A 67 -10.85 -37.05 35.66
C CYS A 67 -10.51 -35.55 35.47
N SER A 68 -9.51 -35.07 36.22
CA SER A 68 -8.72 -33.92 35.75
C SER A 68 -7.77 -34.38 34.65
N PHE A 69 -7.78 -33.71 33.50
CA PHE A 69 -6.67 -33.82 32.54
C PHE A 69 -5.89 -32.53 32.43
N TYR A 70 -4.62 -32.67 32.10
CA TYR A 70 -3.73 -31.56 31.78
C TYR A 70 -3.80 -31.30 30.29
N MET A 71 -4.00 -30.03 29.91
CA MET A 71 -3.92 -29.50 28.56
C MET A 71 -2.67 -28.65 28.46
N THR A 72 -1.78 -28.98 27.54
CA THR A 72 -0.61 -28.16 27.23
C THR A 72 -0.85 -27.51 25.87
N LEU A 73 -0.83 -26.18 25.80
CA LEU A 73 -0.83 -25.38 24.57
C LEU A 73 0.62 -25.00 24.27
N SER A 74 1.14 -25.41 23.12
CA SER A 74 2.47 -25.00 22.65
C SER A 74 2.33 -24.11 21.44
N PHE A 75 2.99 -22.96 21.47
CA PHE A 75 2.97 -21.93 20.43
C PHE A 75 4.22 -22.01 19.54
N SER A 76 4.13 -21.46 18.33
CA SER A 76 5.21 -21.46 17.33
C SER A 76 6.47 -20.72 17.80
N ASN A 77 6.32 -19.71 18.66
CA ASN A 77 7.42 -18.98 19.30
C ASN A 77 8.15 -19.78 20.41
N GLY A 78 7.78 -21.04 20.62
CA GLY A 78 8.37 -21.93 21.62
C GLY A 78 7.80 -21.76 23.04
N THR A 79 6.89 -20.81 23.27
CA THR A 79 6.17 -20.71 24.53
C THR A 79 5.20 -21.86 24.71
N THR A 80 4.98 -22.26 25.95
CA THR A 80 4.10 -23.36 26.30
C THR A 80 3.31 -23.01 27.55
N ASP A 81 1.99 -23.07 27.47
CA ASP A 81 1.08 -22.88 28.59
C ASP A 81 0.45 -24.21 29.00
N GLU A 82 0.39 -24.47 30.31
CA GLU A 82 -0.25 -25.66 30.86
C GLU A 82 -1.50 -25.31 31.65
N PHE A 83 -2.59 -26.00 31.33
CA PHE A 83 -3.90 -25.84 31.96
C PHE A 83 -4.33 -27.16 32.58
N ARG A 84 -4.99 -27.09 33.73
CA ARG A 84 -5.65 -28.24 34.34
C ARG A 84 -7.16 -28.13 34.12
N ILE A 85 -7.71 -29.01 33.30
CA ILE A 85 -9.14 -29.04 33.00
C ILE A 85 -9.75 -30.25 33.71
N SER A 86 -10.72 -30.00 34.59
CA SER A 86 -11.52 -31.06 35.21
C SER A 86 -12.78 -31.28 34.39
N LEU A 87 -12.83 -32.39 33.63
CA LEU A 87 -13.98 -32.75 32.79
C LEU A 87 -14.52 -34.14 33.21
N PRO A 88 -15.84 -34.33 33.25
CA PRO A 88 -16.43 -35.62 33.56
C PRO A 88 -15.98 -36.68 32.54
N SER A 89 -15.63 -37.86 33.06
CA SER A 89 -14.80 -38.91 32.45
C SER A 89 -15.28 -39.59 31.15
N LYS A 90 -16.31 -39.06 30.46
CA LYS A 90 -16.90 -39.71 29.26
C LYS A 90 -17.18 -38.80 28.07
N GLU A 91 -16.89 -37.51 28.15
CA GLU A 91 -17.16 -36.57 27.05
C GLU A 91 -15.93 -36.42 26.14
N THR A 92 -16.15 -36.57 24.83
CA THR A 92 -15.19 -36.19 23.79
C THR A 92 -15.14 -34.68 23.71
N VAL A 93 -13.96 -34.09 23.92
CA VAL A 93 -13.76 -32.66 23.70
C VAL A 93 -13.60 -32.44 22.21
N ASP A 94 -14.55 -31.73 21.62
CA ASP A 94 -14.54 -31.35 20.22
C ASP A 94 -13.83 -30.00 20.08
N PHE A 95 -12.78 -29.93 19.26
CA PHE A 95 -12.00 -28.72 18.98
C PHE A 95 -12.21 -28.21 17.55
N SER A 96 -13.19 -28.74 16.81
CA SER A 96 -13.50 -28.32 15.43
C SER A 96 -13.78 -26.82 15.30
N TYR A 97 -14.19 -26.16 16.39
CA TYR A 97 -14.39 -24.70 16.40
C TYR A 97 -13.08 -23.89 16.31
N LEU A 98 -11.92 -24.52 16.44
CA LEU A 98 -10.61 -23.88 16.30
C LEU A 98 -10.00 -24.05 14.88
N GLU A 99 -10.63 -24.82 14.00
CA GLU A 99 -10.09 -25.22 12.68
C GLU A 99 -10.09 -24.10 11.61
N GLY A 100 -10.42 -22.85 11.97
CA GLY A 100 -10.54 -21.76 11.01
C GLY A 100 -9.22 -21.04 10.69
N SER A 101 -8.42 -20.76 11.70
CA SER A 101 -7.21 -19.93 11.59
C SER A 101 -5.96 -20.78 11.76
N HIS A 102 -5.96 -21.68 12.73
CA HIS A 102 -4.76 -22.44 13.10
C HIS A 102 -4.88 -23.92 12.77
N CYS A 103 -3.73 -24.56 12.53
CA CYS A 103 -3.63 -26.01 12.55
C CYS A 103 -3.70 -26.48 14.00
N VAL A 104 -4.85 -27.00 14.41
CA VAL A 104 -5.05 -27.56 15.75
C VAL A 104 -4.93 -29.07 15.69
N THR A 105 -3.88 -29.61 16.32
CA THR A 105 -3.72 -31.06 16.50
C THR A 105 -3.95 -31.41 17.96
N CYS A 106 -4.83 -32.39 18.18
CA CYS A 106 -5.15 -32.90 19.50
C CYS A 106 -4.62 -34.33 19.65
N HIS A 107 -3.73 -34.55 20.63
CA HIS A 107 -3.18 -35.86 20.92
C HIS A 107 -3.51 -36.28 22.35
N ARG A 108 -4.29 -37.35 22.50
CA ARG A 108 -4.62 -37.92 23.81
C ARG A 108 -3.64 -39.04 24.16
N SER A 109 -2.71 -38.76 25.07
CA SER A 109 -1.70 -39.75 25.50
C SER A 109 -2.21 -40.68 26.61
N SER A 110 -3.23 -40.27 27.38
CA SER A 110 -3.86 -41.10 28.41
C SER A 110 -5.31 -40.67 28.71
N THR A 111 -6.01 -41.40 29.60
CA THR A 111 -7.34 -41.01 30.06
C THR A 111 -7.36 -39.63 30.72
N SER A 112 -6.23 -39.19 31.28
CA SER A 112 -6.07 -37.94 32.03
C SER A 112 -5.06 -36.96 31.42
N LYS A 113 -4.66 -37.10 30.15
CA LYS A 113 -3.76 -36.15 29.50
C LYS A 113 -4.12 -35.96 28.03
N VAL A 114 -4.35 -34.70 27.65
CA VAL A 114 -4.66 -34.28 26.28
C VAL A 114 -3.66 -33.18 25.93
N SER A 115 -2.87 -33.37 24.88
CA SER A 115 -1.98 -32.34 24.34
C SER A 115 -2.70 -31.67 23.17
N ILE A 116 -2.73 -30.34 23.14
CA ILE A 116 -3.29 -29.59 22.02
C ILE A 116 -2.19 -28.70 21.48
N LYS A 117 -1.79 -28.93 20.25
CA LYS A 117 -0.82 -28.09 19.57
C LYS A 117 -1.58 -27.21 18.59
N ILE A 118 -1.45 -25.90 18.75
CA ILE A 118 -2.05 -24.89 17.89
C ILE A 118 -0.88 -24.26 17.15
N GLU A 119 -0.79 -24.52 15.84
CA GLU A 119 0.24 -23.93 14.99
C GLU A 119 -0.41 -22.98 13.99
N ASN A 120 0.24 -21.86 13.75
CA ASN A 120 -0.17 -20.99 12.66
C ASN A 120 -0.13 -21.79 11.37
N ASN A 121 -1.21 -21.72 10.59
CA ASN A 121 -1.21 -22.33 9.27
C ASN A 121 -0.23 -21.57 8.35
N GLN A 122 0.05 -22.09 7.16
CA GLN A 122 1.01 -21.44 6.26
C GLN A 122 0.57 -20.02 5.87
N ASP A 123 -0.75 -19.79 5.71
CA ASP A 123 -1.29 -18.49 5.35
C ASP A 123 -1.07 -17.44 6.46
N GLU A 124 -1.20 -17.84 7.73
CA GLU A 124 -0.91 -16.98 8.88
C GLU A 124 0.57 -16.67 9.01
N GLN A 125 1.44 -17.66 8.78
CA GLN A 125 2.89 -17.45 8.79
C GLN A 125 3.32 -16.49 7.65
N ASP A 126 2.74 -16.65 6.46
CA ASP A 126 2.97 -15.76 5.33
C ASP A 126 2.49 -14.34 5.65
N ASP A 127 1.33 -14.19 6.29
CA ASP A 127 0.77 -12.88 6.68
C ASP A 127 1.58 -12.19 7.78
N GLU A 128 2.10 -12.94 8.77
CA GLU A 128 3.05 -12.42 9.76
C GLU A 128 4.34 -11.94 9.11
N LYS A 129 4.86 -12.72 8.13
CA LYS A 129 6.04 -12.31 7.35
C LYS A 129 5.75 -11.03 6.55
N ALA A 130 4.57 -10.92 5.93
CA ALA A 130 4.14 -9.72 5.23
C ALA A 130 4.11 -8.49 6.15
N LYS A 131 3.59 -8.61 7.37
CA LYS A 131 3.62 -7.56 8.40
C LYS A 131 5.05 -7.16 8.78
N GLY A 132 5.96 -8.13 8.86
CA GLY A 132 7.39 -7.88 9.09
C GLY A 132 8.02 -7.06 7.98
N LEU A 133 7.83 -7.48 6.72
CA LEU A 133 8.31 -6.76 5.54
C LEU A 133 7.69 -5.37 5.43
N ASN A 134 6.41 -5.20 5.77
CA ASN A 134 5.76 -3.89 5.79
C ASN A 134 6.52 -2.90 6.68
N LYS A 135 6.92 -3.32 7.88
CA LYS A 135 7.72 -2.49 8.80
C LYS A 135 9.11 -2.19 8.24
N GLU A 136 9.74 -3.16 7.60
CA GLU A 136 11.04 -2.97 6.95
C GLU A 136 10.96 -1.94 5.80
N GLY A 137 9.91 -2.03 4.98
CA GLY A 137 9.63 -1.06 3.92
C GLY A 137 9.40 0.35 4.47
N GLU A 138 8.69 0.48 5.60
CA GLU A 138 8.54 1.78 6.27
C GLU A 138 9.88 2.34 6.76
N ILE A 139 10.77 1.51 7.31
CA ILE A 139 12.11 1.92 7.74
C ILE A 139 12.94 2.38 6.53
N ALA A 140 12.92 1.63 5.43
CA ALA A 140 13.62 2.00 4.20
C ALA A 140 13.09 3.34 3.62
N MET A 141 11.77 3.54 3.65
CA MET A 141 11.13 4.80 3.26
C MET A 141 11.62 5.96 4.15
N GLN A 142 11.67 5.79 5.47
CA GLN A 142 12.18 6.82 6.40
C GLN A 142 13.65 7.17 6.14
N GLN A 143 14.43 6.22 5.64
CA GLN A 143 15.82 6.42 5.21
C GLN A 143 15.95 6.96 3.79
N LYS A 144 14.83 7.33 3.15
CA LYS A 144 14.74 7.79 1.75
C LYS A 144 15.26 6.79 0.71
N GLN A 145 15.30 5.51 1.04
CA GLN A 145 15.66 4.44 0.12
C GLN A 145 14.40 3.98 -0.63
N TYR A 146 13.76 4.89 -1.37
CA TYR A 146 12.41 4.66 -1.90
C TYR A 146 12.31 3.46 -2.85
N GLU A 147 13.26 3.26 -3.77
CA GLU A 147 13.23 2.07 -4.63
C GLU A 147 13.34 0.76 -3.85
N ALA A 148 14.15 0.73 -2.79
CA ALA A 148 14.26 -0.45 -1.93
C ALA A 148 12.96 -0.67 -1.15
N ALA A 149 12.38 0.40 -0.59
CA ALA A 149 11.11 0.35 0.12
C ALA A 149 9.97 -0.20 -0.77
N LEU A 150 9.86 0.28 -2.02
CA LEU A 150 8.82 -0.18 -2.95
C LEU A 150 8.94 -1.67 -3.27
N LYS A 151 10.17 -2.18 -3.48
CA LYS A 151 10.41 -3.62 -3.67
C LYS A 151 10.02 -4.45 -2.45
N ILE A 152 10.33 -3.96 -1.25
CA ILE A 152 9.96 -4.63 0.00
C ILE A 152 8.43 -4.67 0.16
N PHE A 153 7.72 -3.58 -0.15
CA PHE A 153 6.25 -3.58 -0.11
C PHE A 153 5.63 -4.53 -1.14
N GLU A 154 6.21 -4.66 -2.34
CA GLU A 154 5.75 -5.64 -3.33
C GLU A 154 5.95 -7.08 -2.86
N GLU A 155 7.09 -7.39 -2.22
CA GLU A 155 7.27 -8.70 -1.60
C GLU A 155 6.27 -8.95 -0.47
N ALA A 156 5.99 -7.93 0.35
CA ALA A 156 5.00 -8.02 1.42
C ALA A 156 3.58 -8.31 0.87
N LEU A 157 3.17 -7.62 -0.20
CA LEU A 157 1.86 -7.84 -0.85
C LEU A 157 1.70 -9.25 -1.43
N ASN A 158 2.78 -9.84 -1.93
CA ASN A 158 2.75 -11.21 -2.46
C ASN A 158 2.52 -12.28 -1.37
N LEU A 159 2.83 -11.95 -0.12
CA LEU A 159 2.68 -12.84 1.03
C LEU A 159 1.40 -12.60 1.82
N ALA A 160 0.91 -11.35 1.85
CA ALA A 160 -0.26 -10.97 2.62
C ALA A 160 -1.50 -11.82 2.24
N LYS A 161 -2.19 -12.34 3.26
CA LYS A 161 -3.39 -13.17 3.11
C LYS A 161 -4.63 -12.50 3.68
N GLN A 162 -4.45 -11.59 4.63
CA GLN A 162 -5.53 -10.87 5.27
C GLN A 162 -5.73 -9.49 4.63
N ASP A 163 -6.98 -9.14 4.34
CA ASP A 163 -7.35 -7.84 3.75
C ASP A 163 -6.79 -6.66 4.55
N LEU A 164 -6.84 -6.72 5.88
CA LEU A 164 -6.28 -5.67 6.75
C LEU A 164 -4.76 -5.49 6.56
N THR A 165 -4.03 -6.59 6.36
CA THR A 165 -2.59 -6.55 6.10
C THR A 165 -2.32 -5.96 4.73
N VAL A 166 -3.11 -6.33 3.72
CA VAL A 166 -3.03 -5.76 2.36
C VAL A 166 -3.28 -4.25 2.40
N ASP A 167 -4.37 -3.81 3.02
CA ASP A 167 -4.75 -2.40 3.14
C ASP A 167 -3.63 -1.55 3.79
N ASP A 168 -3.04 -2.07 4.88
CA ASP A 168 -1.93 -1.40 5.57
C ASP A 168 -0.68 -1.29 4.70
N ILE A 169 -0.34 -2.34 3.94
CA ILE A 169 0.82 -2.33 3.02
C ILE A 169 0.56 -1.38 1.85
N GLU A 170 -0.61 -1.43 1.22
CA GLU A 170 -0.99 -0.57 0.09
C GLU A 170 -0.95 0.90 0.48
N LYS A 171 -1.47 1.24 1.67
CA LYS A 171 -1.39 2.58 2.22
C LYS A 171 0.05 3.04 2.40
N ASN A 172 0.94 2.17 2.89
CA ASN A 172 2.35 2.48 3.05
C ASN A 172 3.06 2.67 1.72
N LYS A 173 2.85 1.74 0.77
CA LYS A 173 3.36 1.82 -0.60
C LYS A 173 2.92 3.13 -1.27
N GLY A 174 1.65 3.48 -1.15
CA GLY A 174 1.10 4.72 -1.71
C GLY A 174 1.76 5.97 -1.14
N ARG A 175 2.02 6.01 0.19
CA ARG A 175 2.78 7.11 0.82
C ARG A 175 4.20 7.19 0.29
N THR A 176 4.87 6.06 0.10
CA THR A 176 6.22 5.97 -0.49
C THR A 176 6.23 6.47 -1.92
N CYS A 177 5.29 6.04 -2.78
CA CYS A 177 5.18 6.52 -4.15
C CYS A 177 4.98 8.04 -4.20
N ASN A 178 4.12 8.60 -3.34
CA ASN A 178 3.89 10.05 -3.27
C ASN A 178 5.16 10.82 -2.88
N GLN A 179 5.87 10.39 -1.83
CA GLN A 179 7.12 11.03 -1.42
C GLN A 179 8.20 10.92 -2.48
N PHE A 180 8.33 9.74 -3.08
CA PHE A 180 9.34 9.51 -4.09
C PHE A 180 9.07 10.29 -5.37
N GLY A 181 7.80 10.37 -5.79
CA GLY A 181 7.36 11.20 -6.92
C GLY A 181 7.72 12.67 -6.73
N LYS A 182 7.60 13.20 -5.50
CA LYS A 182 8.03 14.57 -5.17
C LYS A 182 9.54 14.77 -5.30
N GLU A 183 10.35 13.81 -4.85
CA GLU A 183 11.80 13.89 -5.00
C GLU A 183 12.24 13.80 -6.47
N CYS A 184 11.62 12.91 -7.27
CA CYS A 184 11.85 12.88 -8.71
C CYS A 184 11.45 14.19 -9.39
N LEU A 185 10.32 14.78 -9.01
CA LEU A 185 9.87 16.07 -9.53
C LEU A 185 10.84 17.19 -9.18
N GLU A 186 11.32 17.26 -7.93
CA GLU A 186 12.31 18.25 -7.52
C GLU A 186 13.62 18.09 -8.29
N ARG A 187 14.12 16.86 -8.43
CA ARG A 187 15.33 16.56 -9.21
C ARG A 187 15.16 16.95 -10.68
N ALA A 188 13.99 16.70 -11.28
CA ALA A 188 13.71 17.15 -12.64
C ALA A 188 13.77 18.68 -12.77
N TRP A 189 13.25 19.43 -11.79
CA TRP A 189 13.38 20.88 -11.78
C TRP A 189 14.82 21.36 -11.58
N ASP A 190 15.61 20.66 -10.77
CA ASP A 190 17.03 20.95 -10.58
C ASP A 190 17.81 20.76 -11.89
N LEU A 191 17.58 19.62 -12.56
CA LEU A 191 18.15 19.30 -13.87
C LEU A 191 17.81 20.36 -14.92
N GLU A 192 16.55 20.81 -14.99
CA GLU A 192 16.16 21.83 -15.98
C GLU A 192 16.84 23.20 -15.74
N ARG A 193 17.17 23.53 -14.49
CA ARG A 193 17.89 24.77 -14.17
C ARG A 193 19.36 24.69 -14.52
N ASP A 194 19.95 23.51 -14.42
CA ASP A 194 21.33 23.27 -14.81
C ASP A 194 21.37 23.01 -16.33
N ILE A 195 21.50 24.09 -17.11
CA ILE A 195 21.50 24.13 -18.59
C ILE A 195 22.61 23.23 -19.22
N THR A 196 23.38 22.51 -18.39
CA THR A 196 24.51 21.67 -18.80
C THR A 196 24.22 20.17 -18.81
N GLU A 197 23.09 19.69 -18.29
CA GLU A 197 22.86 18.26 -18.04
C GLU A 197 21.95 17.54 -19.06
N ASP A 198 22.06 16.21 -19.03
CA ASP A 198 21.45 15.20 -19.90
C ASP A 198 19.92 15.34 -20.02
N MET A 199 19.45 15.77 -21.19
CA MET A 199 18.02 15.92 -21.47
C MET A 199 17.24 14.59 -21.38
N GLU A 200 17.93 13.44 -21.49
CA GLU A 200 17.32 12.12 -21.31
C GLU A 200 16.98 11.88 -19.83
N GLU A 201 17.91 12.18 -18.91
CA GLU A 201 17.66 12.06 -17.46
C GLU A 201 16.51 12.98 -17.01
N LEU A 202 16.44 14.21 -17.55
CA LEU A 202 15.36 15.14 -17.25
C LEU A 202 13.98 14.59 -17.64
N GLU A 203 13.86 14.06 -18.86
CA GLU A 203 12.62 13.46 -19.36
C GLU A 203 12.23 12.25 -18.50
N ASP A 204 13.18 11.38 -18.19
CA ASP A 204 12.98 10.19 -17.36
C ASP A 204 12.50 10.55 -15.95
N MET A 205 13.04 11.60 -15.33
CA MET A 205 12.63 12.02 -13.99
C MET A 205 11.18 12.54 -13.95
N PHE A 206 10.75 13.32 -14.95
CA PHE A 206 9.34 13.74 -15.03
C PHE A 206 8.40 12.56 -15.27
N VAL A 207 8.78 11.61 -16.14
CA VAL A 207 7.99 10.41 -16.43
C VAL A 207 7.89 9.52 -15.20
N LYS A 208 8.99 9.28 -14.50
CA LYS A 208 9.03 8.51 -13.26
C LYS A 208 8.18 9.16 -12.18
N ALA A 209 8.29 10.48 -12.00
CA ALA A 209 7.45 11.21 -11.05
C ALA A 209 5.95 11.06 -11.39
N LYS A 210 5.57 11.16 -12.67
CA LYS A 210 4.19 10.94 -13.11
C LYS A 210 3.68 9.56 -12.73
N TYR A 211 4.45 8.52 -13.06
CA TYR A 211 4.10 7.14 -12.76
C TYR A 211 3.87 6.95 -11.26
N LEU A 212 4.80 7.44 -10.43
CA LEU A 212 4.72 7.33 -8.97
C LEU A 212 3.50 8.06 -8.40
N PHE A 213 3.16 9.24 -8.91
CA PHE A 213 1.93 9.93 -8.50
C PHE A 213 0.66 9.19 -8.95
N GLN A 214 0.64 8.58 -10.13
CA GLN A 214 -0.50 7.77 -10.55
C GLN A 214 -0.68 6.56 -9.64
N GLU A 215 0.40 5.85 -9.33
CA GLU A 215 0.36 4.71 -8.42
C GLU A 215 -0.12 5.13 -7.02
N ALA A 216 0.44 6.21 -6.47
CA ALA A 216 -0.03 6.77 -5.19
C ALA A 216 -1.53 7.16 -5.22
N GLN A 217 -2.04 7.64 -6.35
CA GLN A 217 -3.46 7.94 -6.53
C GLN A 217 -4.32 6.68 -6.52
N THR A 218 -3.88 5.63 -7.23
CA THR A 218 -4.60 4.34 -7.24
C THR A 218 -4.69 3.71 -5.86
N LEU A 219 -3.67 3.92 -5.02
CA LEU A 219 -3.59 3.44 -3.64
C LEU A 219 -4.23 4.39 -2.62
N GLY A 220 -4.95 5.43 -3.06
CA GLY A 220 -5.65 6.37 -2.18
C GLY A 220 -4.74 7.25 -1.31
N ALA A 221 -3.46 7.37 -1.64
CA ALA A 221 -2.45 8.07 -0.84
C ALA A 221 -2.06 9.46 -1.38
N LEU A 222 -2.71 9.93 -2.46
CA LEU A 222 -2.42 11.24 -3.03
C LEU A 222 -2.99 12.36 -2.15
N SER A 223 -2.11 13.17 -1.56
CA SER A 223 -2.53 14.31 -0.73
C SER A 223 -2.66 15.62 -1.51
N HIS A 224 -2.05 15.73 -2.71
CA HIS A 224 -2.04 16.98 -3.49
C HIS A 224 -2.32 16.71 -4.97
N HIS A 225 -3.52 17.11 -5.41
CA HIS A 225 -3.86 17.12 -6.84
C HIS A 225 -2.96 18.05 -7.67
N GLN A 226 -2.35 19.05 -7.04
CA GLN A 226 -1.51 20.06 -7.71
C GLN A 226 -0.23 19.45 -8.30
N ASP A 227 0.47 18.58 -7.58
CA ASP A 227 1.74 17.98 -8.08
C ASP A 227 1.51 17.16 -9.36
N PHE A 228 0.37 16.45 -9.42
CA PHE A 228 -0.01 15.67 -10.58
C PHE A 228 -0.40 16.55 -11.78
N GLU A 229 -1.10 17.65 -11.54
CA GLU A 229 -1.43 18.64 -12.57
C GLU A 229 -0.18 19.32 -13.12
N VAL A 230 0.74 19.74 -12.24
CA VAL A 230 2.06 20.30 -12.57
C VAL A 230 2.80 19.38 -13.52
N ILE A 231 2.94 18.10 -13.19
CA ILE A 231 3.63 17.12 -14.04
C ILE A 231 2.96 16.93 -15.39
N ASN A 232 1.63 16.88 -15.45
CA ASN A 232 0.93 16.68 -16.72
C ASN A 232 1.08 17.90 -17.64
N LEU A 233 1.01 19.11 -17.10
CA LEU A 233 1.27 20.33 -17.86
C LEU A 233 2.71 20.37 -18.35
N LYS A 234 3.67 20.00 -17.49
CA LYS A 234 5.10 20.01 -17.82
C LYS A 234 5.46 19.03 -18.92
N ILE A 235 5.03 17.77 -18.81
CA ILE A 235 5.27 16.75 -19.83
C ILE A 235 4.59 17.13 -21.16
N ALA A 236 3.36 17.64 -21.12
CA ALA A 236 2.65 18.05 -22.33
C ALA A 236 3.34 19.22 -23.04
N GLY A 237 3.77 20.25 -22.28
CA GLY A 237 4.50 21.39 -22.80
C GLY A 237 5.87 21.00 -23.38
N ASN A 238 6.66 20.20 -22.65
CA ASN A 238 7.97 19.73 -23.12
C ASN A 238 7.85 18.91 -24.42
N ARG A 239 6.85 18.03 -24.53
CA ARG A 239 6.61 17.25 -25.76
C ARG A 239 6.34 18.16 -26.96
N LEU A 240 5.42 19.12 -26.81
CA LEU A 240 5.08 20.07 -27.87
C LEU A 240 6.28 20.93 -28.29
N PHE A 241 7.06 21.39 -27.31
CA PHE A 241 8.28 22.15 -27.56
C PHE A 241 9.32 21.33 -28.34
N LYS A 242 9.53 20.06 -27.97
CA LYS A 242 10.45 19.14 -28.69
C LYS A 242 10.00 18.88 -30.13
N GLU A 243 8.71 18.62 -30.33
CA GLU A 243 8.13 18.46 -31.69
C GLU A 243 8.32 19.72 -32.54
N ALA A 244 8.11 20.91 -31.96
CA ALA A 244 8.32 22.18 -32.64
C ALA A 244 9.79 22.38 -33.05
N ASN A 245 10.73 22.08 -32.14
CA ASN A 245 12.16 22.19 -32.40
C ASN A 245 12.63 21.23 -33.51
N GLU A 246 12.11 20.00 -33.56
CA GLU A 246 12.42 19.09 -34.67
C GLU A 246 11.86 19.58 -36.02
N LEU A 247 10.64 20.13 -36.04
CA LEU A 247 10.09 20.74 -37.25
C LEU A 247 10.93 21.95 -37.72
N GLU A 248 11.34 22.81 -36.80
CA GLU A 248 12.20 23.96 -37.08
C GLU A 248 13.57 23.54 -37.66
N LYS A 249 14.19 22.49 -37.10
CA LYS A 249 15.43 21.90 -37.61
C LYS A 249 15.28 21.32 -39.01
N VAL A 250 14.16 20.68 -39.31
CA VAL A 250 13.91 20.16 -40.66
C VAL A 250 13.67 21.32 -41.63
N ALA A 251 12.82 22.29 -41.25
CA ALA A 251 12.52 23.47 -42.06
C ALA A 251 13.79 24.23 -42.46
N SER A 252 14.69 24.48 -41.50
CA SER A 252 15.95 25.19 -41.74
C SER A 252 16.88 24.47 -42.71
N ARG A 253 16.85 23.13 -42.76
CA ARG A 253 17.62 22.33 -43.72
C ARG A 253 17.00 22.33 -45.11
N THR A 254 15.68 22.47 -45.19
CA THR A 254 14.92 22.49 -46.45
C THR A 254 14.96 23.87 -47.11
N CYS A 255 15.20 24.94 -46.35
CA CYS A 255 15.46 26.27 -46.90
C CYS A 255 16.76 26.30 -47.72
N GLY A 256 16.64 26.38 -49.05
CA GLY A 256 17.77 26.60 -49.96
C GLY A 256 17.87 25.67 -51.18
N SER A 257 16.94 24.71 -51.34
CA SER A 257 17.02 23.70 -52.42
C SER A 257 15.93 23.79 -53.52
N GLY A 258 15.24 24.93 -53.61
CA GLY A 258 14.39 25.33 -54.75
C GLY A 258 12.96 25.77 -54.36
N GLU A 259 12.20 26.35 -55.30
CA GLU A 259 10.85 26.94 -55.05
C GLU A 259 9.86 25.97 -54.38
N SER A 260 9.83 24.69 -54.80
CA SER A 260 8.95 23.69 -54.20
C SER A 260 9.34 23.33 -52.76
N GLU A 261 10.61 23.48 -52.42
CA GLU A 261 11.13 23.17 -51.09
C GLU A 261 10.96 24.35 -50.12
N GLU A 262 10.98 25.58 -50.64
CA GLU A 262 10.66 26.80 -49.88
C GLU A 262 9.23 26.78 -49.35
N THR A 263 8.26 26.37 -50.17
CA THR A 263 6.86 26.21 -49.71
C THR A 263 6.74 25.15 -48.61
N ALA A 264 7.50 24.06 -48.70
CA ALA A 264 7.50 23.01 -47.68
C ALA A 264 8.12 23.50 -46.36
N ALA A 265 9.26 24.19 -46.41
CA ALA A 265 9.90 24.79 -45.25
C ALA A 265 9.00 25.84 -44.57
N LEU A 266 8.32 26.68 -45.35
CA LEU A 266 7.37 27.67 -44.84
C LEU A 266 6.23 27.01 -44.04
N ASN A 267 5.67 25.90 -44.55
CA ASN A 267 4.62 25.17 -43.85
C ASN A 267 5.14 24.53 -42.55
N MET A 268 6.36 23.99 -42.55
CA MET A 268 6.98 23.44 -41.34
C MET A 268 7.23 24.50 -40.28
N TYR A 269 7.70 25.70 -40.65
CA TYR A 269 7.86 26.82 -39.71
C TYR A 269 6.51 27.28 -39.12
N LYS A 270 5.45 27.31 -39.93
CA LYS A 270 4.09 27.62 -39.44
C LYS A 270 3.60 26.57 -38.43
N GLU A 271 3.83 25.28 -38.71
CA GLU A 271 3.46 24.22 -37.79
C GLU A 271 4.30 24.27 -36.50
N ALA A 272 5.61 24.50 -36.60
CA ALA A 272 6.49 24.70 -35.46
C ALA A 272 6.01 25.87 -34.58
N LEU A 273 5.63 26.99 -35.20
CA LEU A 273 5.10 28.15 -34.49
C LEU A 273 3.85 27.81 -33.66
N ILE A 274 2.86 27.13 -34.27
CA ILE A 274 1.64 26.71 -33.58
C ILE A 274 2.00 25.84 -32.38
N LYS A 275 2.92 24.88 -32.55
CA LYS A 275 3.33 24.01 -31.44
C LYS A 275 4.07 24.75 -30.33
N TYR A 276 4.95 25.69 -30.65
CA TYR A 276 5.60 26.54 -29.64
C TYR A 276 4.59 27.42 -28.89
N GLU A 277 3.60 27.99 -29.58
CA GLU A 277 2.53 28.78 -28.96
C GLU A 277 1.70 27.92 -27.98
N VAL A 278 1.28 26.72 -28.39
CA VAL A 278 0.55 25.80 -27.50
C VAL A 278 1.43 25.34 -26.33
N ALA A 279 2.74 25.11 -26.55
CA ALA A 279 3.67 24.78 -25.46
C ALA A 279 3.77 25.95 -24.46
N ALA A 280 3.88 27.18 -24.93
CA ALA A 280 3.91 28.38 -24.10
C ALA A 280 2.62 28.53 -23.29
N GLU A 281 1.44 28.30 -23.88
CA GLU A 281 0.16 28.31 -23.15
C GLU A 281 0.13 27.26 -22.01
N LYS A 282 0.67 26.06 -22.24
CA LYS A 282 0.78 25.03 -21.20
C LYS A 282 1.71 25.45 -20.07
N PHE A 283 2.84 26.07 -20.40
CA PHE A 283 3.75 26.60 -19.38
C PHE A 283 3.15 27.79 -18.64
N GLU A 284 2.38 28.65 -19.30
CA GLU A 284 1.65 29.75 -18.64
C GLU A 284 0.59 29.23 -17.67
N GLN A 285 -0.16 28.17 -18.04
CA GLN A 285 -1.04 27.47 -17.11
C GLN A 285 -0.25 26.92 -15.92
N GLY A 286 0.92 26.32 -16.18
CA GLY A 286 1.84 25.85 -15.15
C GLY A 286 2.31 26.94 -14.19
N VAL A 287 2.67 28.14 -14.68
CA VAL A 287 3.09 29.28 -13.85
C VAL A 287 2.03 29.70 -12.84
N LYS A 288 0.74 29.54 -13.17
CA LYS A 288 -0.37 29.85 -12.24
C LYS A 288 -0.42 28.89 -11.04
N ILE A 289 0.21 27.72 -11.16
CA ILE A 289 0.24 26.66 -10.13
C ILE A 289 1.62 26.63 -9.45
N ASP A 290 2.69 26.65 -10.24
CA ASP A 290 4.08 26.60 -9.78
C ASP A 290 4.96 27.56 -10.60
N SER A 291 5.60 28.51 -9.91
CA SER A 291 6.51 29.48 -10.50
C SER A 291 7.74 28.87 -11.20
N LYS A 292 8.07 27.60 -10.96
CA LYS A 292 9.19 26.89 -11.62
C LYS A 292 9.02 26.81 -13.14
N PHE A 293 7.80 26.92 -13.66
CA PHE A 293 7.53 26.98 -15.10
C PHE A 293 8.05 28.25 -15.80
N ASN A 294 8.42 29.29 -15.06
CA ASN A 294 8.82 30.58 -15.65
C ASN A 294 9.96 30.45 -16.66
N ASN A 295 10.93 29.55 -16.40
CA ASN A 295 12.04 29.34 -17.33
C ASN A 295 11.56 28.73 -18.65
N SER A 296 10.77 27.65 -18.58
CA SER A 296 10.22 26.99 -19.77
C SER A 296 9.31 27.91 -20.56
N LEU A 297 8.49 28.72 -19.88
CA LEU A 297 7.63 29.72 -20.51
C LEU A 297 8.46 30.79 -21.24
N LYS A 298 9.51 31.30 -20.60
CA LYS A 298 10.40 32.29 -21.23
C LYS A 298 11.04 31.71 -22.49
N ILE A 299 11.64 30.53 -22.39
CA ILE A 299 12.29 29.85 -23.52
C ILE A 299 11.29 29.62 -24.66
N ALA A 300 10.08 29.12 -24.36
CA ALA A 300 9.05 28.93 -25.37
C ALA A 300 8.66 30.23 -26.07
N ASN A 301 8.48 31.33 -25.32
CA ASN A 301 8.17 32.63 -25.89
C ASN A 301 9.31 33.19 -26.76
N ASP A 302 10.57 33.01 -26.34
CA ASP A 302 11.73 33.43 -27.13
C ASP A 302 11.72 32.71 -28.50
N HIS A 303 11.50 31.39 -28.53
CA HIS A 303 11.36 30.62 -29.77
C HIS A 303 10.13 31.05 -30.62
N VAL A 304 9.00 31.38 -29.99
CA VAL A 304 7.83 31.94 -30.71
C VAL A 304 8.21 33.23 -31.45
N GLN A 305 8.98 34.12 -30.83
CA GLN A 305 9.40 35.37 -31.47
C GLN A 305 10.41 35.11 -32.61
N ASP A 306 11.36 34.20 -32.39
CA ASP A 306 12.37 33.86 -33.40
C ASP A 306 11.72 33.25 -34.65
N VAL A 307 10.81 32.29 -34.49
CA VAL A 307 10.09 31.70 -35.63
C VAL A 307 9.18 32.71 -36.34
N LYS A 308 8.51 33.62 -35.59
CA LYS A 308 7.74 34.72 -36.21
C LYS A 308 8.61 35.60 -37.09
N LYS A 309 9.81 35.95 -36.62
CA LYS A 309 10.76 36.74 -37.40
C LYS A 309 11.22 36.02 -38.67
N ILE A 310 11.54 34.73 -38.58
CA ILE A 310 11.90 33.90 -39.75
C ILE A 310 10.78 33.90 -40.79
N LEU A 311 9.52 33.70 -40.35
CA LEU A 311 8.35 33.72 -41.24
C LEU A 311 8.15 35.09 -41.90
N GLU A 312 8.33 36.19 -41.18
CA GLU A 312 8.27 37.55 -41.74
C GLU A 312 9.35 37.79 -42.79
N ASP A 313 10.57 37.32 -42.54
CA ASP A 313 11.69 37.50 -43.47
C ASP A 313 11.51 36.66 -44.74
N ILE A 314 10.97 35.44 -44.65
CA ILE A 314 10.60 34.62 -45.83
C ILE A 314 9.53 35.36 -46.66
N ASN A 315 8.48 35.89 -46.02
CA ASN A 315 7.41 36.59 -46.74
C ASN A 315 7.89 37.88 -47.45
N LYS A 316 8.87 38.59 -46.89
CA LYS A 316 9.46 39.78 -47.55
C LYS A 316 10.16 39.38 -48.85
N VAL A 317 10.96 38.31 -48.81
CA VAL A 317 11.66 37.78 -50.00
C VAL A 317 10.67 37.36 -51.09
N GLU A 318 9.60 36.65 -50.74
CA GLU A 318 8.58 36.21 -51.71
C GLU A 318 7.79 37.38 -52.33
N SER A 319 7.61 38.48 -51.59
CA SER A 319 6.87 39.67 -52.07
C SER A 319 7.69 40.64 -52.92
N GLY A 320 8.99 40.38 -53.12
CA GLY A 320 9.87 41.19 -53.96
C GLY A 320 10.15 42.61 -53.43
N GLN A 321 9.99 42.83 -52.12
CA GLN A 321 10.40 44.04 -51.39
C GLN A 321 11.80 43.88 -50.81
#